data_AF-A0A5N5JGC0-F1
#
_entry.id   AF-A0A5N5JGC0-F1
#
_cell.length_a   1.000
_cell.length_b   1.000
_cell.length_c   1.000
_cell.angle_alpha   90.00
_cell.angle_beta   90.00
_cell.angle_gamma   90.00
#
_symmetry.space_group_name_H-M   'P 1'
#
loop_
_entity.id
_entity.type
_entity.pdbx_description
1 polymer ?
#
loop_
_entity_poly.entity_id
_entity_poly.type
_entity_poly.pdbx_seq_one_letter_code
_entity_poly.pdbx_strand_id
1 'polypeptide(L)' 'MRVWVFDRLGGIASDQFDINENGLRFVSTVLGFLWMGEAQLGFDPTTMTAEDERFIEIERNGSTERIVIDEVM' A
#
# COMPACT_ATOMS: atom_id res chain seq x y z
N MET A 1 -1.07 11.10 -17.40
CA MET A 1 -0.96 10.39 -16.11
C MET A 1 -1.81 9.13 -16.12
N ARG A 2 -1.41 8.14 -15.32
CA ARG A 2 -2.13 6.88 -15.08
C ARG A 2 -1.91 6.50 -13.61
N VAL A 3 -2.94 5.97 -12.97
CA VAL A 3 -2.85 5.45 -11.60
C VAL A 3 -2.67 3.94 -11.67
N TRP A 4 -1.87 3.41 -10.74
CA TRP A 4 -1.61 1.98 -10.61
C TRP A 4 -1.94 1.54 -9.19
N VAL A 5 -2.54 0.37 -9.07
CA VAL A 5 -2.62 -0.38 -7.82
C VAL A 5 -1.79 -1.64 -8.01
N PHE A 6 -0.94 -1.95 -7.03
CA PHE A 6 -0.13 -3.15 -7.03
C PHE A 6 -0.57 -4.04 -5.87
N ASP A 7 -0.68 -5.34 -6.12
CA ASP A 7 -0.84 -6.35 -5.09
C ASP A 7 0.16 -7.50 -5.32
N ARG A 8 0.06 -8.57 -4.53
CA ARG A 8 0.95 -9.75 -4.64
C ARG A 8 0.82 -10.50 -5.97
N LEU A 9 -0.23 -10.25 -6.76
CA LEU A 9 -0.49 -10.88 -8.07
C LEU A 9 -0.07 -10.01 -9.25
N GLY A 10 0.13 -8.70 -9.06
CA GLY A 10 0.65 -7.79 -10.07
C GLY A 10 0.10 -6.38 -9.98
N GLY A 11 0.22 -5.62 -11.08
CA GLY A 11 -0.25 -4.24 -11.18
C GLY A 11 -1.47 -4.11 -12.07
N ILE A 12 -2.52 -3.43 -11.59
CA ILE A 12 -3.67 -3.03 -12.38
C ILE A 12 -3.59 -1.52 -12.63
N ALA A 13 -3.77 -1.15 -13.90
CA ALA A 13 -3.70 0.23 -14.37
C ALA A 13 -5.09 0.82 -14.58
N SER A 14 -5.26 2.09 -14.21
CA SER A 14 -6.39 2.90 -14.68
C SER A 14 -6.25 3.23 -16.17
N ASP A 15 -7.30 3.80 -16.75
CA ASP A 15 -7.17 4.54 -18.01
C ASP A 15 -6.16 5.67 -17.87
N GLN A 16 -5.45 5.96 -18.97
CA GLN A 16 -4.58 7.12 -19.06
C GLN A 16 -5.41 8.39 -19.28
N PHE A 17 -4.99 9.50 -18.69
CA PHE A 17 -5.60 10.81 -18.89
C PHE A 17 -4.55 11.91 -18.96
N ASP A 18 -4.81 12.97 -19.72
CA ASP A 18 -3.96 14.16 -19.75
C ASP A 18 -4.27 15.05 -18.53
N ILE A 19 -3.25 15.46 -17.80
CA ILE A 19 -3.38 16.27 -16.58
C ILE A 19 -3.72 17.73 -16.90
N ASN A 20 -3.29 18.25 -18.05
CA ASN A 20 -3.55 19.61 -18.48
C ASN A 20 -4.98 19.73 -19.03
N GLU A 21 -5.48 18.68 -19.67
CA GLU A 21 -6.87 18.64 -20.15
C GLU A 21 -7.86 18.26 -19.03
N ASN A 22 -7.44 17.43 -18.06
CA ASN A 22 -8.30 16.92 -16.99
C ASN A 22 -7.80 17.32 -15.60
N GLY A 23 -7.60 18.63 -15.38
CA GLY A 23 -7.05 19.17 -14.13
C GLY A 23 -7.82 18.78 -12.86
N LEU A 24 -9.17 18.72 -12.92
CA LEU A 24 -9.99 18.27 -11.79
C LEU A 24 -9.65 16.82 -11.40
N ARG A 25 -9.59 15.92 -12.39
CA ARG A 25 -9.24 14.51 -12.15
C ARG A 25 -7.85 14.38 -11.54
N PHE A 26 -6.90 15.19 -12.00
CA PHE A 26 -5.55 15.24 -11.44
C PHE A 26 -5.58 15.64 -9.95
N VAL A 27 -6.19 16.77 -9.61
CA VAL A 27 -6.27 17.26 -8.22
C VAL A 27 -7.02 16.29 -7.33
N SER A 28 -8.17 15.77 -7.78
CA SER A 28 -8.93 14.76 -7.04
C SER A 28 -8.14 13.48 -6.81
N THR A 29 -7.31 13.06 -7.77
CA THR A 29 -6.44 11.88 -7.59
C THR A 29 -5.42 12.14 -6.48
N VAL A 30 -4.72 13.28 -6.51
CA VAL A 30 -3.73 13.64 -5.48
C VAL A 30 -4.37 13.74 -4.10
N LEU A 31 -5.54 14.39 -3.98
CA LEU A 31 -6.29 14.47 -2.73
C LEU A 31 -6.75 13.09 -2.25
N GLY A 32 -7.15 12.20 -3.18
CA GLY A 32 -7.46 10.80 -2.87
C GLY A 32 -6.29 10.09 -2.21
N PHE A 33 -5.10 10.16 -2.80
CA PHE A 33 -3.88 9.58 -2.21
C PHE A 33 -3.56 10.16 -0.83
N LEU A 34 -3.79 11.46 -0.62
CA LEU A 34 -3.56 12.11 0.68
C LEU A 34 -4.52 11.63 1.77
N TRP A 35 -5.76 11.25 1.41
CA TRP A 35 -6.77 10.79 2.37
C TRP A 35 -6.81 9.27 2.57
N MET A 36 -6.22 8.51 1.66
CA MET A 36 -6.18 7.06 1.76
C MET A 36 -5.25 6.59 2.88
N GLY A 37 -5.74 5.63 3.67
CA GLY A 37 -4.89 4.90 4.62
C GLY A 37 -4.00 3.87 3.92
N GLU A 38 -3.05 3.29 4.66
CA GLU A 38 -2.04 2.37 4.12
C GLU A 38 -2.64 1.21 3.29
N ALA A 39 -3.67 0.54 3.81
CA ALA A 39 -4.32 -0.55 3.07
C ALA A 39 -4.96 -0.09 1.75
N GLN A 40 -5.52 1.13 1.69
CA GLN A 40 -6.12 1.68 0.47
C GLN A 40 -5.06 2.11 -0.55
N LEU A 41 -3.87 2.47 -0.07
CA LEU A 41 -2.69 2.75 -0.89
C LEU A 41 -2.03 1.47 -1.44
N GLY A 42 -2.52 0.29 -1.05
CA GLY A 42 -1.98 -1.00 -1.48
C GLY A 42 -0.81 -1.50 -0.63
N PHE A 43 -0.55 -0.88 0.53
CA PHE A 43 0.38 -1.48 1.49
C PHE A 43 -0.21 -2.75 2.07
N ASP A 44 0.66 -3.72 2.34
CA ASP A 44 0.27 -4.96 2.98
C ASP A 44 -0.10 -4.69 4.45
N PRO A 45 -1.38 -4.83 4.85
CA PRO A 45 -1.82 -4.50 6.20
C PRO A 45 -1.30 -5.50 7.25
N THR A 46 -0.67 -6.60 6.82
CA THR A 46 -0.11 -7.61 7.72
C THR A 46 1.32 -7.31 8.13
N THR A 47 2.02 -6.41 7.43
CA THR A 47 3.39 -6.01 7.76
C THR A 47 3.37 -4.76 8.61
N MET A 48 3.79 -4.90 9.87
CA MET A 48 3.83 -3.82 10.86
C MET A 48 5.27 -3.36 11.08
N THR A 49 5.45 -2.09 11.43
CA THR A 49 6.76 -1.54 11.80
C THR A 49 6.70 -0.96 13.21
N ALA A 50 7.60 -1.37 14.10
CA ALA A 50 7.78 -0.77 15.42
C ALA A 50 9.27 -0.81 15.80
N GLU A 51 9.77 0.26 16.43
CA GLU A 51 11.16 0.33 16.92
C GLU A 51 12.21 -0.05 15.85
N ASP A 52 11.99 0.39 14.60
CA ASP A 52 12.80 0.08 13.41
C ASP A 52 12.79 -1.40 12.97
N GLU A 53 11.99 -2.26 13.60
CA GLU A 53 11.76 -3.65 13.19
C GLU A 53 10.48 -3.79 12.35
N ARG A 54 10.56 -4.57 11.27
CA ARG A 54 9.40 -5.00 10.48
C ARG A 54 8.98 -6.40 10.91
N PHE A 55 7.70 -6.63 11.16
CA PHE A 55 7.19 -7.93 11.57
C PHE A 55 5.77 -8.19 11.09
N ILE A 56 5.35 -9.45 11.16
CA ILE A 56 3.96 -9.89 10.96
C ILE A 56 3.49 -10.52 12.27
N GLU A 57 2.31 -10.12 12.75
CA GLU A 57 1.63 -10.79 13.86
C GLU A 57 0.75 -11.92 13.33
N ILE A 58 0.88 -13.11 13.92
CA ILE A 58 0.07 -14.28 13.59
C ILE A 58 -0.51 -14.90 14.85
N GLU A 59 -1.69 -15.50 14.72
CA GLU A 59 -2.24 -16.40 15.73
C GLU A 59 -1.83 -17.83 15.40
N ARG A 60 -1.06 -18.45 16.30
CA ARG A 60 -0.61 -19.83 16.17
C ARG A 60 -0.78 -20.56 17.48
N ASN A 61 -1.45 -21.71 17.45
CA ASN A 61 -1.72 -22.54 18.63
C ASN A 61 -2.41 -21.79 19.81
N GLY A 62 -3.20 -20.75 19.51
CA GLY A 62 -3.88 -19.93 20.52
C GLY A 62 -3.00 -18.88 21.19
N SER A 63 -1.82 -18.60 20.63
CA SER A 63 -0.93 -17.52 21.06
C SER A 63 -0.59 -16.60 19.88
N THR A 64 -0.50 -15.30 20.17
CA THR A 64 0.02 -14.29 19.25
C THR A 64 1.54 -14.41 19.16
N GLU A 65 2.06 -14.66 17.96
CA GLU A 65 3.49 -14.72 17.65
C GLU A 65 3.87 -13.57 16.72
N ARG A 66 5.11 -13.07 16.82
CA ARG A 66 5.71 -12.10 15.88
C ARG A 66 6.75 -12.79 15.00
N ILE A 67 6.57 -12.69 13.69
CA ILE A 67 7.58 -13.08 12.70
C ILE A 67 8.34 -11.82 12.29
N VAL A 68 9.59 -11.71 12.74
CA VAL A 68 10.47 -10.59 12.35
C VAL A 68 10.98 -10.80 10.92
N ILE A 69 10.83 -9.77 10.09
CA ILE A 69 11.33 -9.73 8.72
C ILE A 69 12.68 -9.02 8.74
N ASP A 70 13.74 -9.82 8.72
CA ASP A 70 15.11 -9.32 8.61
C ASP A 70 15.51 -9.12 7.13
N GLU A 71 16.46 -8.23 6.87
CA GLU A 71 17.01 -8.05 5.53
C GLU A 71 17.87 -9.26 5.12
N VAL A 72 17.75 -9.67 3.86
CA VAL A 72 18.69 -10.63 3.28
C VAL A 72 19.94 -9.83 2.88
N MET A 73 21.04 -10.03 3.60
CA MET A 73 22.36 -9.46 3.30
C MET A 73 22.87 -9.83 1.90
#